data_AF-A0A2S2PI44-F1
#
_entry.id   AF-A0A2S2PI44-F1
#
_cell.length_a   1.000
_cell.length_b   1.000
_cell.length_c   1.000
_cell.angle_alpha   90.00
_cell.angle_beta   90.00
_cell.angle_gamma   90.00
#
_symmetry.space_group_name_H-M   'P 1'
#
loop_
_entity.id
_entity.type
_entity.pdbx_description
1 polymer ?
#
loop_
_entity_poly.entity_id
_entity_poly.type
_entity_poly.pdbx_seq_one_letter_code
_entity_poly.pdbx_strand_id
1 'polypeptide(L)'
;SNIVLAWIASQSTKWRTFVAHRVGEIQEKTSVVDWAHVDTKDNPADIISRGCCPSKLTNIRLWWNGPDWLINNESDWPKSNKNVNILNLEIPEARSVTLATIDVQPQYPSLINRYSSLNRLLRVVAYCLRFYYNISHTNIKRDGVLSTDEINDARLSIIKCIQKEAFSHEIKDLINLNKVAVSSKLFRLCPFLDEDKIMRVGGRLNNAATLDVDKRHPIVLPADCHFTQLLFKYEHERCMHGGPQATLCSLRSKYWPLNGRNIARSITRKCVTCFRYKPVVVQPIMGNLPAERVAPTRAFLSCGINFAGPFMIKTSMRRNAPLVKGYVCIFVCFSTKAVHIELVGDLSTTAFINALNRFFDRRGRSVTIFTDNATNFVGANRKMKEWSDLFHSEQHKKKVQEALTDVGVQWRFIPPRSPHFGGLWEAAVKSMKHLLQKTVGNANLHFEELNTVLTRAEACLNSRPITPMSSDPNDTSVLTPGHFLIGDSLLSIPEPDLSNIPTSHLTRWRRVAQYSQIVWKKWSREYLNQLQERKRWAGAKGPKLEVDTVVLLREDNIPPLRWRLGRVTKIVTGGDGEVRVAEVRTSTGHVTRAVRQLCPLPFEGNNVD
;
A
#
# COMPACT_ATOMS: atom_id res chain seq x y z
N SER A 1 55.56 8.22 -60.71
CA SER A 1 54.88 9.25 -59.90
C SER A 1 55.28 9.12 -58.45
N ASN A 2 55.73 10.22 -57.82
CA ASN A 2 56.11 10.26 -56.40
C ASN A 2 54.93 9.97 -55.43
N ILE A 3 53.69 10.17 -55.87
CA ILE A 3 52.48 9.87 -55.08
C ILE A 3 52.40 8.36 -54.76
N VAL A 4 52.77 7.51 -55.72
CA VAL A 4 52.71 6.05 -55.56
C VAL A 4 53.76 5.57 -54.54
N LEU A 5 54.95 6.20 -54.52
CA LEU A 5 55.95 5.90 -53.49
C LEU A 5 55.43 6.25 -52.09
N ALA A 6 54.71 7.37 -51.94
CA ALA A 6 54.07 7.72 -50.68
C ALA A 6 52.96 6.73 -50.28
N TRP A 7 52.22 6.19 -51.25
CA TRP A 7 51.23 5.13 -51.02
C TRP A 7 51.90 3.84 -50.53
N ILE A 8 52.96 3.38 -51.19
CA ILE A 8 53.70 2.15 -50.86
C ILE A 8 54.43 2.28 -49.51
N ALA A 9 54.94 3.46 -49.16
CA ALA A 9 55.59 3.71 -47.88
C ALA A 9 54.63 3.76 -46.67
N SER A 10 53.31 3.82 -46.90
CA SER A 10 52.29 3.89 -45.85
C SER A 10 51.48 2.60 -45.72
N GLN A 11 50.84 2.39 -44.57
CA GLN A 11 49.90 1.26 -44.41
C GLN A 11 48.76 1.30 -45.44
N SER A 12 48.53 0.16 -46.12
CA SER A 12 47.51 0.01 -47.16
C SER A 12 46.10 0.40 -46.71
N THR A 13 45.77 0.23 -45.43
CA THR A 13 44.46 0.55 -44.82
C THR A 13 44.13 2.04 -44.81
N LYS A 14 45.12 2.92 -44.96
CA LYS A 14 44.91 4.37 -45.06
C LYS A 14 44.23 4.79 -46.36
N TRP A 15 44.27 3.95 -47.40
CA TRP A 15 43.81 4.29 -48.75
C TRP A 15 42.40 3.76 -49.06
N ARG A 16 41.72 4.35 -50.03
CA ARG A 16 40.45 3.83 -50.57
C ARG A 16 40.67 2.45 -51.21
N THR A 17 39.59 1.66 -51.29
CA THR A 17 39.63 0.21 -51.54
C THR A 17 40.50 -0.21 -52.73
N PHE A 18 40.43 0.54 -53.85
CA PHE A 18 41.20 0.25 -55.06
C PHE A 18 42.72 0.38 -54.87
N VAL A 19 43.17 1.44 -54.17
CA VAL A 19 44.59 1.69 -53.89
C VAL A 19 45.07 0.80 -52.76
N ALA A 20 44.25 0.60 -51.72
CA ALA A 20 44.57 -0.25 -50.59
C ALA A 20 44.91 -1.69 -51.01
N HIS A 21 44.11 -2.29 -51.90
CA HIS A 21 44.36 -3.66 -52.37
C HIS A 21 45.70 -3.79 -53.10
N ARG A 22 46.00 -2.86 -54.02
CA ARG A 22 47.23 -2.88 -54.82
C ARG A 22 48.47 -2.58 -53.98
N VAL A 23 48.38 -1.63 -53.06
CA VAL A 23 49.47 -1.35 -52.11
C VAL A 23 49.71 -2.57 -51.21
N GLY A 24 48.64 -3.25 -50.77
CA GLY A 24 48.76 -4.50 -50.02
C GLY A 24 49.48 -5.60 -50.80
N GLU A 25 49.09 -5.85 -52.05
CA GLU A 25 49.77 -6.84 -52.92
C GLU A 25 51.25 -6.49 -53.17
N ILE A 26 51.57 -5.20 -53.35
CA ILE A 26 52.95 -4.73 -53.52
C ILE A 26 53.77 -4.97 -52.25
N GLN A 27 53.22 -4.60 -51.08
CA GLN A 27 53.88 -4.77 -49.78
C GLN A 27 54.05 -6.23 -49.37
N GLU A 28 53.20 -7.13 -49.88
CA GLU A 28 53.32 -8.58 -49.68
C GLU A 28 54.46 -9.19 -50.51
N LYS A 29 54.70 -8.65 -51.72
CA LYS A 29 55.66 -9.21 -52.69
C LYS A 29 57.03 -8.55 -52.69
N THR A 30 57.13 -7.30 -52.23
CA THR A 30 58.35 -6.48 -52.33
C THR A 30 58.48 -5.56 -51.11
N SER A 31 59.71 -5.14 -50.81
CA SER A 31 59.98 -4.15 -49.78
C SER A 31 59.84 -2.73 -50.32
N VAL A 32 59.50 -1.78 -49.45
CA VAL A 32 59.39 -0.35 -49.80
C VAL A 32 60.71 0.17 -50.39
N VAL A 33 61.85 -0.38 -49.96
CA VAL A 33 63.18 0.05 -50.43
C VAL A 33 63.49 -0.37 -51.87
N ASP A 34 62.74 -1.33 -52.41
CA ASP A 34 62.90 -1.87 -53.77
C ASP A 34 62.30 -0.93 -54.83
N TRP A 35 61.51 0.07 -54.41
CA TRP A 35 60.80 0.97 -55.31
C TRP A 35 61.49 2.35 -55.40
N ALA A 36 61.77 2.78 -56.62
CA ALA A 36 62.37 4.09 -56.92
C ALA A 36 61.51 4.92 -57.88
N HIS A 37 61.72 6.23 -57.88
CA HIS A 37 61.07 7.13 -58.82
C HIS A 37 61.88 7.23 -60.11
N VAL A 38 61.24 6.97 -61.25
CA VAL A 38 61.75 7.34 -62.57
C VAL A 38 61.16 8.69 -62.95
N ASP A 39 62.01 9.65 -63.32
CA ASP A 39 61.56 10.96 -63.80
C ASP A 39 60.70 10.79 -65.05
N THR A 40 59.76 11.71 -65.25
CA THR A 40 58.85 11.71 -66.39
C THR A 40 59.58 11.69 -67.72
N LYS A 41 60.73 12.37 -67.82
CA LYS A 41 61.55 12.40 -69.05
C LYS A 41 62.19 11.06 -69.40
N ASP A 42 62.41 10.24 -68.37
CA ASP A 42 63.09 8.95 -68.47
C ASP A 42 62.09 7.79 -68.38
N ASN A 43 60.78 8.03 -68.32
CA ASN A 43 59.80 6.97 -68.21
C ASN A 43 59.42 6.42 -69.61
N PRO A 44 59.84 5.20 -70.00
CA PRO A 44 59.47 4.64 -71.29
C PRO A 44 57.95 4.48 -71.45
N ALA A 45 57.22 4.18 -70.37
CA ALA A 45 55.77 4.01 -70.41
C ALA A 45 55.01 5.29 -70.82
N ASP A 46 55.61 6.47 -70.65
CA ASP A 46 55.02 7.74 -71.06
C ASP A 46 54.93 7.87 -72.59
N ILE A 47 55.81 7.20 -73.34
CA ILE A 47 55.84 7.26 -74.81
C ILE A 47 54.55 6.70 -75.40
N ILE A 48 54.08 5.54 -74.91
CA ILE A 48 52.85 4.91 -75.38
C ILE A 48 51.63 5.53 -74.70
N SER A 49 51.68 5.81 -73.40
CA SER A 49 50.52 6.33 -72.68
C SER A 49 50.12 7.76 -73.10
N ARG A 50 51.06 8.58 -73.59
CA ARG A 50 50.79 9.91 -74.17
C ARG A 50 50.51 9.88 -75.68
N GLY A 51 50.70 8.73 -76.32
CA GLY A 51 50.55 8.52 -77.76
C GLY A 51 51.83 8.81 -78.55
N CYS A 52 52.28 7.83 -79.33
CA CYS A 52 53.40 7.94 -80.25
C CYS A 52 53.06 7.30 -81.61
N CYS A 53 53.52 7.91 -82.70
CA CYS A 53 53.35 7.32 -84.03
C CYS A 53 54.26 6.07 -84.17
N PRO A 54 53.77 4.94 -84.71
CA PRO A 54 54.57 3.71 -84.84
C PRO A 54 55.90 3.90 -85.57
N SER A 55 55.95 4.79 -86.57
CA SER A 55 57.16 5.11 -87.33
C SER A 55 58.21 5.88 -86.51
N LYS A 56 57.80 6.59 -85.46
CA LYS A 56 58.72 7.23 -84.51
C LYS A 56 59.17 6.25 -83.44
N LEU A 57 58.28 5.35 -82.99
CA LEU A 57 58.56 4.39 -81.93
C LEU A 57 59.75 3.47 -82.25
N THR A 58 59.90 3.05 -83.51
CA THR A 58 61.04 2.22 -83.96
C THR A 58 62.40 2.87 -83.68
N ASN A 59 62.47 4.21 -83.63
CA ASN A 59 63.72 4.94 -83.43
C ASN A 59 63.89 5.50 -82.00
N ILE A 60 62.93 5.30 -81.10
CA ILE A 60 63.03 5.81 -79.72
C ILE A 60 63.79 4.82 -78.85
N ARG A 61 65.08 5.10 -78.62
CA ARG A 61 65.95 4.27 -77.76
C ARG A 61 65.38 4.07 -76.36
N LEU A 62 64.81 5.12 -75.76
CA LEU A 62 64.25 5.05 -74.40
C LEU A 62 63.21 3.93 -74.24
N TRP A 63 62.38 3.68 -75.26
CA TRP A 63 61.34 2.63 -75.22
C TRP A 63 61.95 1.22 -75.24
N TRP A 64 62.92 0.99 -76.13
CA TRP A 64 63.48 -0.34 -76.38
C TRP A 64 64.60 -0.71 -75.41
N ASN A 65 65.38 0.27 -74.97
CA ASN A 65 66.58 0.07 -74.15
C ASN A 65 66.42 0.57 -72.70
N GLY A 66 65.33 1.29 -72.40
CA GLY A 66 65.18 1.98 -71.13
C GLY A 66 66.07 3.22 -71.00
N PRO A 67 66.14 3.82 -69.80
CA PRO A 67 66.96 4.99 -69.53
C PRO A 67 68.45 4.64 -69.57
N ASP A 68 69.28 5.56 -70.07
CA ASP A 68 70.74 5.34 -70.19
C ASP A 68 71.39 5.03 -68.83
N TRP A 69 70.87 5.59 -67.73
CA TRP A 69 71.39 5.35 -66.39
C TRP A 69 71.09 3.93 -65.86
N LEU A 70 70.10 3.22 -66.40
CA LEU A 70 69.73 1.88 -65.95
C LEU A 70 70.79 0.83 -66.34
N ILE A 71 71.61 1.13 -67.35
CA ILE A 71 72.70 0.28 -67.84
C ILE A 71 73.96 0.43 -66.96
N ASN A 72 74.08 1.55 -66.23
CA ASN A 72 75.21 1.83 -65.34
C ASN A 72 75.06 1.11 -63.99
N ASN A 73 76.14 1.10 -63.20
CA ASN A 73 76.12 0.53 -61.85
C ASN A 73 75.07 1.22 -60.97
N GLU A 74 74.48 0.47 -60.04
CA GLU A 74 73.41 0.94 -59.14
C GLU A 74 73.82 2.17 -58.30
N SER A 75 75.12 2.34 -58.04
CA SER A 75 75.69 3.52 -57.37
C SER A 75 75.48 4.83 -58.13
N ASP A 76 75.32 4.75 -59.45
CA ASP A 76 75.18 5.89 -60.36
C ASP A 76 73.71 6.16 -60.73
N TRP A 77 72.78 5.37 -60.18
CA TRP A 77 71.35 5.57 -60.41
C TRP A 77 70.85 6.85 -59.73
N PRO A 78 69.81 7.51 -60.29
CA PRO A 78 69.22 8.69 -59.68
C PRO A 78 68.78 8.39 -58.24
N LYS A 79 69.40 9.08 -57.26
CA LYS A 79 69.04 8.93 -55.85
C LYS A 79 67.66 9.55 -55.61
N SER A 80 66.63 8.71 -55.57
CA SER A 80 65.29 9.12 -55.15
C SER A 80 65.34 9.55 -53.68
N ASN A 81 64.78 10.72 -53.34
CA ASN A 81 64.60 11.15 -51.96
C ASN A 81 63.69 10.15 -51.23
N LYS A 82 64.26 9.17 -50.54
CA LYS A 82 63.53 8.14 -49.78
C LYS A 82 62.75 8.71 -48.59
N ASN A 83 63.03 9.96 -48.22
CA ASN A 83 62.31 10.73 -47.20
C ASN A 83 61.32 11.70 -47.84
N VAL A 84 60.25 11.19 -48.46
CA VAL A 84 59.07 12.03 -48.65
C VAL A 84 58.46 12.23 -47.27
N ASN A 85 58.52 13.46 -46.74
CA ASN A 85 57.87 13.81 -45.49
C ASN A 85 56.35 13.73 -45.69
N ILE A 86 55.76 12.55 -45.40
CA ILE A 86 54.34 12.20 -45.61
C ILE A 86 53.38 13.06 -44.74
N LEU A 87 53.91 13.84 -43.80
CA LEU A 87 53.13 14.50 -42.76
C LEU A 87 52.28 15.70 -43.25
N ASN A 88 52.56 16.30 -44.41
CA ASN A 88 51.90 17.55 -44.84
C ASN A 88 51.40 17.61 -46.29
N LEU A 89 51.32 16.49 -47.02
CA LEU A 89 50.74 16.46 -48.36
C LEU A 89 49.35 15.83 -48.31
N GLU A 90 48.33 16.50 -48.86
CA GLU A 90 47.04 15.89 -49.17
C GLU A 90 47.27 14.82 -50.26
N ILE A 91 47.60 13.60 -49.82
CA ILE A 91 47.81 12.48 -50.73
C ILE A 91 46.43 12.04 -51.25
N PRO A 92 46.19 12.04 -52.58
CA PRO A 92 44.94 11.57 -53.15
C PRO A 92 44.61 10.14 -52.71
N GLU A 93 43.31 9.81 -52.67
CA GLU A 93 42.79 8.48 -52.28
C GLU A 93 42.96 8.10 -50.79
N ALA A 94 43.37 9.03 -49.91
CA ALA A 94 43.27 8.83 -48.47
C ALA A 94 41.81 8.65 -48.02
N ARG A 95 41.54 7.72 -47.10
CA ARG A 95 40.22 7.60 -46.45
C ARG A 95 40.02 8.79 -45.51
N SER A 96 38.93 9.53 -45.69
CA SER A 96 38.48 10.51 -44.70
C SER A 96 38.06 9.79 -43.42
N VAL A 97 38.75 10.07 -42.31
CA VAL A 97 38.31 9.61 -40.99
C VAL A 97 37.20 10.55 -40.52
N THR A 98 35.96 10.24 -40.90
CA THR A 98 34.80 10.98 -40.41
C THR A 98 34.44 10.46 -39.01
N LEU A 99 34.92 11.14 -37.97
CA LEU A 99 34.48 10.92 -36.59
C LEU A 99 33.04 11.42 -36.44
N ALA A 100 32.08 10.50 -36.51
CA ALA A 100 30.70 10.78 -36.16
C ALA A 100 30.57 10.90 -34.63
N THR A 101 30.65 12.12 -34.10
CA THR A 101 30.27 12.40 -32.71
C THR A 101 28.75 12.43 -32.63
N ILE A 102 28.15 11.35 -32.13
CA ILE A 102 26.73 11.36 -31.76
C ILE A 102 26.65 12.11 -30.43
N ASP A 103 26.09 13.33 -30.44
CA ASP A 103 25.68 14.03 -29.22
C ASP A 103 24.45 13.31 -28.64
N VAL A 104 24.68 12.16 -28.00
CA VAL A 104 23.66 11.54 -27.16
C VAL A 104 23.57 12.42 -25.93
N GLN A 105 22.61 13.35 -25.92
CA GLN A 105 22.23 14.06 -24.69
C GLN A 105 22.01 13.00 -23.61
N PRO A 106 22.90 12.90 -22.61
CA PRO A 106 22.87 11.80 -21.66
C PRO A 106 21.57 11.90 -20.85
N GLN A 107 20.66 10.96 -21.07
CA GLN A 107 19.50 10.77 -20.21
C GLN A 107 19.97 10.14 -18.89
N TYR A 108 20.67 10.91 -18.06
CA TYR A 108 21.08 10.55 -16.70
C TYR A 108 19.94 10.03 -15.79
N PRO A 109 18.65 10.43 -15.96
CA PRO A 109 17.54 9.83 -15.22
C PRO A 109 17.44 8.31 -15.40
N SER A 110 17.83 7.78 -16.56
CA SER A 110 17.68 6.37 -16.88
C SER A 110 18.52 5.44 -16.00
N LEU A 111 19.69 5.88 -15.54
CA LEU A 111 20.53 5.07 -14.64
C LEU A 111 20.01 5.15 -13.20
N ILE A 112 19.71 6.36 -12.71
CA ILE A 112 19.26 6.60 -11.34
C ILE A 112 17.96 5.82 -11.06
N ASN A 113 17.01 5.86 -12.00
CA ASN A 113 15.71 5.21 -11.87
C ASN A 113 15.77 3.68 -11.83
N ARG A 114 16.89 3.05 -12.20
CA ARG A 114 17.08 1.58 -12.14
C ARG A 114 17.41 1.05 -10.75
N TYR A 115 17.71 1.92 -9.78
CA TYR A 115 18.15 1.50 -8.45
C TYR A 115 17.09 1.80 -7.39
N SER A 116 16.88 0.84 -6.48
CA SER A 116 16.01 0.98 -5.31
C SER A 116 16.76 1.22 -3.99
N SER A 117 18.10 1.28 -4.07
CA SER A 117 19.02 1.48 -2.94
C SER A 117 20.05 2.56 -3.27
N LEU A 118 20.12 3.58 -2.41
CA LEU A 118 21.09 4.68 -2.53
C LEU A 118 22.53 4.17 -2.51
N ASN A 119 22.87 3.30 -1.57
CA ASN A 119 24.24 2.78 -1.41
C ASN A 119 24.69 1.98 -2.65
N ARG A 120 23.79 1.20 -3.25
CA ARG A 120 24.09 0.46 -4.48
C ARG A 120 24.32 1.42 -5.66
N LEU A 121 23.46 2.43 -5.82
CA LEU A 121 23.62 3.47 -6.84
C LEU A 121 24.97 4.18 -6.70
N LEU A 122 25.31 4.66 -5.49
CA LEU A 122 26.56 5.37 -5.24
C LEU A 122 27.79 4.51 -5.54
N ARG A 123 27.79 3.24 -5.15
CA ARG A 123 28.90 2.32 -5.44
C ARG A 123 29.07 2.06 -6.94
N VAL A 124 27.99 1.85 -7.67
CA VAL A 124 28.06 1.63 -9.12
C VAL A 124 28.63 2.86 -9.82
N VAL A 125 28.11 4.05 -9.50
CA VAL A 125 28.62 5.30 -10.09
C VAL A 125 30.09 5.53 -9.70
N ALA A 126 30.48 5.25 -8.46
CA ALA A 126 31.87 5.34 -8.03
C ALA A 126 32.80 4.41 -8.83
N TYR A 127 32.39 3.16 -9.11
CA TYR A 127 33.15 2.27 -9.98
C TYR A 127 33.26 2.79 -11.42
N CYS A 128 32.18 3.38 -11.97
CA CYS A 128 32.24 4.00 -13.29
C CYS A 128 33.22 5.18 -13.33
N LEU A 129 33.22 6.03 -12.29
CA LEU A 129 34.15 7.15 -12.17
C LEU A 129 35.59 6.68 -11.98
N ARG A 130 35.81 5.63 -11.20
CA ARG A 130 37.12 4.99 -11.03
C ARG A 130 37.66 4.46 -12.34
N PHE A 131 36.82 3.77 -13.12
CA PHE A 131 37.19 3.28 -14.45
C PHE A 131 37.63 4.43 -15.37
N TYR A 132 36.83 5.51 -15.42
CA TYR A 132 37.19 6.72 -16.16
C TYR A 132 38.51 7.34 -15.68
N TYR A 133 38.72 7.42 -14.36
CA TYR A 133 39.96 7.92 -13.76
C TYR A 133 41.18 7.07 -14.19
N ASN A 134 41.08 5.75 -14.12
CA ASN A 134 42.17 4.82 -14.45
C ASN A 134 42.52 4.78 -15.95
N ILE A 135 41.59 5.14 -16.83
CA ILE A 135 41.87 5.30 -18.27
C ILE A 135 42.55 6.64 -18.55
N SER A 136 42.14 7.69 -17.84
CA SER A 136 42.69 9.04 -18.01
C SER A 136 44.04 9.24 -17.33
N HIS A 137 44.38 8.44 -16.32
CA HIS A 137 45.63 8.54 -15.56
C HIS A 137 46.42 7.23 -15.66
N THR A 138 47.50 7.24 -16.45
CA THR A 138 48.33 6.05 -16.67
C THR A 138 49.28 5.76 -15.52
N ASN A 139 49.67 6.80 -14.76
CA ASN A 139 50.74 6.71 -13.76
C ASN A 139 50.25 6.37 -12.34
N ILE A 140 48.98 6.67 -12.02
CA ILE A 140 48.38 6.42 -10.70
C ILE A 140 47.01 5.80 -10.95
N LYS A 141 46.89 4.50 -10.70
CA LYS A 141 45.62 3.79 -10.79
C LYS A 141 45.01 3.59 -9.41
N ARG A 142 43.70 3.75 -9.31
CA ARG A 142 42.89 3.43 -8.13
C ARG A 142 42.45 1.97 -8.22
N ASP A 143 42.77 1.18 -7.19
CA ASP A 143 42.41 -0.24 -7.09
C ASP A 143 41.80 -0.57 -5.71
N GLY A 144 41.54 -1.85 -5.44
CA GLY A 144 41.00 -2.30 -4.15
C GLY A 144 39.56 -1.88 -3.85
N VAL A 145 39.22 -1.71 -2.56
CA VAL A 145 37.88 -1.32 -2.09
C VAL A 145 37.63 0.17 -2.39
N LEU A 146 36.37 0.56 -2.65
CA LEU A 146 36.00 1.96 -2.85
C LEU A 146 36.30 2.81 -1.62
N SER A 147 37.01 3.92 -1.81
CA SER A 147 37.27 4.88 -0.74
C SER A 147 36.04 5.74 -0.42
N THR A 148 36.06 6.40 0.73
CA THR A 148 35.02 7.37 1.10
C THR A 148 34.94 8.54 0.11
N ASP A 149 36.09 8.96 -0.42
CA ASP A 149 36.19 10.06 -1.37
C ASP A 149 35.56 9.69 -2.70
N GLU A 150 35.81 8.48 -3.20
CA GLU A 150 35.18 8.00 -4.45
C GLU A 150 33.65 7.91 -4.34
N ILE A 151 33.15 7.50 -3.18
CA ILE A 151 31.70 7.50 -2.91
C ILE A 151 31.15 8.94 -2.81
N ASN A 152 31.94 9.87 -2.27
CA ASN A 152 31.54 11.27 -2.20
C ASN A 152 31.56 11.93 -3.58
N ASP A 153 32.59 11.69 -4.38
CA ASP A 153 32.71 12.13 -5.77
C ASP A 153 31.53 11.63 -6.60
N ALA A 154 31.16 10.35 -6.45
CA ALA A 154 29.99 9.78 -7.08
C ALA A 154 28.70 10.48 -6.67
N ARG A 155 28.55 10.77 -5.37
CA ARG A 155 27.39 11.49 -4.85
C ARG A 155 27.29 12.91 -5.40
N LEU A 156 28.38 13.68 -5.34
CA LEU A 156 28.43 15.05 -5.84
C LEU A 156 28.22 15.10 -7.36
N SER A 157 28.78 14.14 -8.10
CA SER A 157 28.58 14.01 -9.55
C SER A 157 27.11 13.78 -9.91
N ILE A 158 26.43 12.86 -9.20
CA ILE A 158 24.99 12.61 -9.39
C ILE A 158 24.17 13.87 -9.09
N ILE A 159 24.44 14.53 -7.97
CA ILE A 159 23.75 15.77 -7.57
C ILE A 159 23.94 16.85 -8.63
N LYS A 160 25.16 17.05 -9.11
CA LYS A 160 25.47 18.05 -10.15
C LYS A 160 24.71 17.77 -11.44
N CYS A 161 24.58 16.51 -11.85
CA CYS A 161 23.77 16.13 -13.00
C CYS A 161 22.29 16.45 -12.78
N ILE A 162 21.74 16.07 -11.62
CA ILE A 162 20.33 16.33 -11.26
C ILE A 162 20.03 17.83 -11.22
N GLN A 163 20.94 18.63 -10.65
CA GLN A 163 20.79 20.08 -10.59
C GLN A 163 20.85 20.70 -11.98
N LYS A 164 21.78 20.24 -12.83
CA LYS A 164 21.89 20.71 -14.22
C LYS A 164 20.61 20.45 -15.02
N GLU A 165 19.95 19.33 -14.77
CA GLU A 165 18.68 18.97 -15.40
C GLU A 165 17.51 19.79 -14.83
N ALA A 166 17.34 19.78 -13.50
CA ALA A 166 16.17 20.36 -12.85
C ALA A 166 16.20 21.89 -12.70
N PHE A 167 17.39 22.49 -12.65
CA PHE A 167 17.61 23.92 -12.39
C PHE A 167 18.47 24.56 -13.48
N SER A 168 18.33 24.09 -14.73
CA SER A 168 19.16 24.53 -15.85
C SER A 168 19.12 26.05 -16.08
N HIS A 169 17.95 26.67 -15.92
CA HIS A 169 17.77 28.11 -16.03
C HIS A 169 18.42 28.85 -14.86
N GLU A 170 18.15 28.44 -13.62
CA GLU A 170 18.74 29.06 -12.43
C GLU A 170 20.27 28.94 -12.40
N ILE A 171 20.83 27.83 -12.88
CA ILE A 171 22.30 27.67 -12.98
C ILE A 171 22.87 28.66 -14.00
N LYS A 172 22.22 28.85 -15.15
CA LYS A 172 22.66 29.85 -16.14
C LYS A 172 22.61 31.26 -15.56
N ASP A 173 21.52 31.60 -14.86
CA ASP A 173 21.37 32.89 -14.19
C ASP A 173 22.45 33.10 -13.12
N LEU A 174 22.79 32.07 -12.33
CA LEU A 174 23.85 32.15 -11.34
C LEU A 174 25.25 32.31 -11.96
N ILE A 175 25.50 31.68 -13.11
CA ILE A 175 26.79 31.84 -13.82
C ILE A 175 26.92 33.26 -14.42
N ASN A 176 25.84 33.79 -15.00
CA ASN A 176 25.88 35.05 -15.75
C ASN A 176 25.64 36.30 -14.86
N LEU A 177 24.69 36.21 -13.93
CA LEU A 177 24.17 37.34 -13.15
C LEU A 177 24.45 37.22 -11.65
N ASN A 178 25.02 36.09 -11.22
CA ASN A 178 25.27 35.73 -9.81
C ASN A 178 24.01 35.80 -8.92
N LYS A 179 22.82 35.75 -9.52
CA LYS A 179 21.50 35.79 -8.87
C LYS A 179 20.48 35.05 -9.74
N VAL A 180 19.52 34.39 -9.11
CA VAL A 180 18.38 33.76 -9.80
C VAL A 180 17.24 34.75 -10.03
N ALA A 181 16.42 34.51 -11.05
CA ALA A 181 15.21 35.29 -11.32
C ALA A 181 14.25 35.35 -10.10
N VAL A 182 13.59 36.51 -9.92
CA VAL A 182 12.62 36.75 -8.82
C VAL A 182 11.43 35.79 -8.87
N SER A 183 11.07 35.31 -10.07
CA SER A 183 10.01 34.33 -10.29
C SER A 183 10.39 32.91 -9.86
N SER A 184 11.68 32.60 -9.67
CA SER A 184 12.12 31.26 -9.29
C SER A 184 11.69 30.92 -7.86
N LYS A 185 11.28 29.66 -7.67
CA LYS A 185 10.98 29.09 -6.33
C LYS A 185 12.19 29.14 -5.39
N LEU A 186 13.39 29.26 -5.94
CA LEU A 186 14.64 29.32 -5.21
C LEU A 186 15.05 30.74 -4.80
N PHE A 187 14.42 31.80 -5.35
CA PHE A 187 14.84 33.19 -5.12
C PHE A 187 15.01 33.54 -3.63
N ARG A 188 14.05 33.14 -2.78
CA ARG A 188 14.07 33.41 -1.34
C ARG A 188 15.16 32.65 -0.57
N LEU A 189 15.76 31.63 -1.17
CA LEU A 189 16.85 30.85 -0.59
C LEU A 189 18.22 31.45 -0.92
N CYS A 190 18.27 32.50 -1.77
CA CYS A 190 19.49 33.14 -2.26
C CYS A 190 20.54 32.10 -2.68
N PRO A 191 20.24 31.20 -3.63
CA PRO A 191 21.14 30.11 -3.98
C PRO A 191 22.44 30.67 -4.58
N PHE A 192 23.53 29.93 -4.42
CA PHE A 192 24.83 30.21 -5.05
C PHE A 192 25.49 28.91 -5.49
N LEU A 193 26.49 29.00 -6.36
CA LEU A 193 27.33 27.87 -6.77
C LEU A 193 28.60 27.84 -5.93
N ASP A 194 28.91 26.69 -5.33
CA ASP A 194 30.17 26.49 -4.61
C ASP A 194 31.36 26.23 -5.56
N GLU A 195 32.53 25.92 -4.99
CA GLU A 195 33.76 25.62 -5.72
C GLU A 195 33.59 24.42 -6.67
N ASP A 196 32.80 23.41 -6.26
CA ASP A 196 32.47 22.22 -7.05
C ASP A 196 31.37 22.46 -8.11
N LYS A 197 30.87 23.69 -8.22
CA LYS A 197 29.73 24.11 -9.07
C LYS A 197 28.44 23.39 -8.70
N ILE A 198 28.22 23.16 -7.41
CA ILE A 198 26.99 22.64 -6.83
C ILE A 198 26.17 23.80 -6.29
N MET A 199 24.87 23.79 -6.60
CA MET A 199 23.94 24.80 -6.12
C MET A 199 23.60 24.56 -4.65
N ARG A 200 23.90 25.54 -3.80
CA ARG A 200 23.66 25.53 -2.35
C ARG A 200 22.82 26.72 -1.92
N VAL A 201 22.21 26.61 -0.74
CA VAL A 201 21.43 27.69 -0.12
C VAL A 201 22.37 28.75 0.47
N GLY A 202 22.27 30.01 0.02
CA GLY A 202 23.07 31.13 0.51
C GLY A 202 22.36 32.02 1.53
N GLY A 203 21.37 31.49 2.23
CA GLY A 203 20.50 32.23 3.14
C GLY A 203 21.20 32.85 4.38
N ARG A 204 20.39 33.23 5.37
CA ARG A 204 20.76 34.10 6.51
C ARG A 204 21.78 33.53 7.51
N LEU A 205 22.30 32.32 7.31
CA LEU A 205 23.14 31.60 8.28
C LEU A 205 24.64 31.63 7.97
N ASN A 206 25.08 32.48 7.03
CA ASN A 206 26.48 32.54 6.59
C ASN A 206 27.47 32.75 7.76
N ASN A 207 27.12 33.63 8.70
CA ASN A 207 27.96 34.01 9.85
C ASN A 207 27.89 33.03 11.04
N ALA A 208 27.12 31.95 10.95
CA ALA A 208 26.97 30.99 12.04
C ALA A 208 28.16 30.02 12.11
N ALA A 209 29.33 30.51 12.52
CA ALA A 209 30.60 29.75 12.51
C ALA A 209 30.58 28.44 13.31
N THR A 210 29.67 28.30 14.28
CA THR A 210 29.48 27.08 15.07
C THR A 210 28.77 25.95 14.30
N LEU A 211 28.21 26.24 13.13
CA LEU A 211 27.55 25.27 12.28
C LEU A 211 28.49 24.78 11.17
N ASP A 212 28.43 23.47 10.91
CA ASP A 212 29.08 22.85 9.77
C ASP A 212 28.67 23.52 8.44
N VAL A 213 29.57 23.51 7.47
CA VAL A 213 29.38 24.16 6.15
C VAL A 213 28.15 23.60 5.45
N ASP A 214 27.93 22.28 5.48
CA ASP A 214 26.77 21.66 4.84
C ASP A 214 25.45 22.04 5.53
N LYS A 215 25.50 22.42 6.81
CA LYS A 215 24.33 22.87 7.58
C LYS A 215 24.05 24.36 7.40
N ARG A 216 25.08 25.18 7.20
CA ARG A 216 24.95 26.60 6.82
C ARG A 216 24.46 26.75 5.38
N HIS A 217 25.03 25.96 4.48
CA HIS A 217 24.81 26.01 3.04
C HIS A 217 24.40 24.63 2.49
N PRO A 218 23.18 24.15 2.86
CA PRO A 218 22.71 22.85 2.40
C PRO A 218 22.54 22.82 0.88
N ILE A 219 22.81 21.65 0.31
CA ILE A 219 22.75 21.39 -1.13
C ILE A 219 21.29 21.37 -1.61
N VAL A 220 20.93 22.18 -2.61
CA VAL A 220 19.57 22.24 -3.13
C VAL A 220 19.24 20.96 -3.91
N LEU A 221 18.12 20.31 -3.57
CA LEU A 221 17.64 19.12 -4.30
C LEU A 221 16.23 19.34 -4.86
N PRO A 222 15.95 18.90 -6.10
CA PRO A 222 14.59 18.96 -6.64
C PRO A 222 13.65 17.99 -5.91
N ALA A 223 12.37 18.38 -5.86
CA ALA A 223 11.32 17.61 -5.20
C ALA A 223 11.02 16.30 -5.94
N ASP A 224 10.85 16.41 -7.27
CA ASP A 224 10.38 15.34 -8.14
C ASP A 224 11.56 14.59 -8.76
N CYS A 225 12.40 13.99 -7.91
CA CYS A 225 13.57 13.24 -8.35
C CYS A 225 13.71 11.93 -7.58
N HIS A 226 13.96 10.83 -8.31
CA HIS A 226 14.14 9.51 -7.71
C HIS A 226 15.34 9.45 -6.76
N PHE A 227 16.44 10.13 -7.06
CA PHE A 227 17.57 10.23 -6.13
C PHE A 227 17.18 10.88 -4.80
N THR A 228 16.39 11.97 -4.84
CA THR A 228 15.85 12.60 -3.63
C THR A 228 15.00 11.59 -2.85
N GLN A 229 14.15 10.81 -3.52
CA GLN A 229 13.35 9.77 -2.85
C GLN A 229 14.22 8.66 -2.20
N LEU A 230 15.25 8.17 -2.91
CA LEU A 230 16.22 7.21 -2.37
C LEU A 230 16.96 7.76 -1.14
N LEU A 231 17.31 9.05 -1.17
CA LEU A 231 17.95 9.74 -0.06
C LEU A 231 17.03 9.83 1.17
N PHE A 232 15.75 10.18 0.99
CA PHE A 232 14.77 10.14 2.07
C PHE A 232 14.53 8.73 2.61
N LYS A 233 14.49 7.72 1.74
CA LYS A 233 14.34 6.32 2.16
C LYS A 233 15.53 5.87 3.00
N TYR A 234 16.74 6.12 2.51
CA TYR A 234 17.98 5.81 3.22
C TYR A 234 18.02 6.50 4.59
N GLU A 235 17.70 7.80 4.65
CA GLU A 235 17.73 8.52 5.91
C GLU A 235 16.64 8.06 6.88
N HIS A 236 15.45 7.75 6.36
CA HIS A 236 14.37 7.20 7.18
C HIS A 236 14.78 5.87 7.85
N GLU A 237 15.45 4.99 7.11
CA GLU A 237 16.00 3.73 7.64
C GLU A 237 17.16 3.99 8.63
N ARG A 238 18.08 4.90 8.30
CA ARG A 238 19.23 5.29 9.17
C ARG A 238 18.77 5.89 10.50
N CYS A 239 17.69 6.67 10.50
CA CYS A 239 17.06 7.22 11.69
C CYS A 239 16.11 6.22 12.39
N MET A 240 16.28 4.91 12.18
CA MET A 240 15.50 3.85 12.82
C MET A 240 13.99 4.02 12.63
N HIS A 241 13.57 4.32 11.39
CA HIS A 241 12.18 4.61 11.05
C HIS A 241 11.57 5.83 11.76
N GLY A 242 12.41 6.84 12.06
CA GLY A 242 11.98 8.11 12.61
C GLY A 242 10.83 8.76 11.81
N GLY A 243 9.96 9.48 12.51
CA GLY A 243 8.82 10.15 11.90
C GLY A 243 9.22 11.23 10.87
N PRO A 244 8.27 11.74 10.06
CA PRO A 244 8.58 12.63 8.93
C PRO A 244 9.41 13.86 9.29
N GLN A 245 9.16 14.44 10.48
CA GLN A 245 9.89 15.61 10.95
C GLN A 245 11.34 15.28 11.33
N ALA A 246 11.58 14.13 11.95
CA ALA A 246 12.92 13.68 12.34
C ALA A 246 13.77 13.39 11.10
N THR A 247 13.22 12.64 10.13
CA THR A 247 13.89 12.34 8.85
C THR A 247 14.23 13.62 8.10
N LEU A 248 13.28 14.57 8.00
CA LEU A 248 13.53 15.85 7.33
C LEU A 248 14.57 16.71 8.05
N CYS A 249 14.56 16.74 9.38
CA CYS A 249 15.54 17.47 10.18
C CYS A 249 16.96 16.93 9.95
N SER A 250 17.10 15.61 9.98
CA SER A 250 18.38 14.95 9.74
C SER A 250 18.90 15.25 8.34
N LEU A 251 18.07 15.10 7.30
CA LEU A 251 18.43 15.47 5.93
C LEU A 251 18.83 16.93 5.77
N ARG A 252 18.13 17.85 6.44
CA ARG A 252 18.40 19.29 6.39
C ARG A 252 19.73 19.71 7.01
N SER A 253 20.42 18.80 7.68
CA SER A 253 21.80 19.04 8.11
C SER A 253 22.77 19.09 6.93
N LYS A 254 22.39 18.59 5.75
CA LYS A 254 23.24 18.56 4.55
C LYS A 254 22.54 18.94 3.24
N TYR A 255 21.25 18.67 3.12
CA TYR A 255 20.49 18.87 1.88
C TYR A 255 19.27 19.74 2.12
N TRP A 256 18.93 20.55 1.13
CA TRP A 256 17.71 21.34 1.08
C TRP A 256 16.77 20.81 -0.02
N PRO A 257 16.01 19.73 0.24
CA PRO A 257 15.04 19.23 -0.71
C PRO A 257 13.84 20.17 -0.81
N LEU A 258 13.51 20.59 -2.02
CA LEU A 258 12.25 21.28 -2.31
C LEU A 258 11.10 20.35 -1.95
N ASN A 259 10.04 20.92 -1.37
CA ASN A 259 8.87 20.16 -0.91
C ASN A 259 9.18 19.01 0.09
N GLY A 260 10.32 19.06 0.80
CA GLY A 260 10.81 17.95 1.62
C GLY A 260 9.86 17.43 2.71
N ARG A 261 8.94 18.26 3.23
CA ARG A 261 7.91 17.83 4.20
C ARG A 261 6.97 16.78 3.60
N ASN A 262 6.56 16.98 2.35
CA ASN A 262 5.62 16.07 1.68
C ASN A 262 6.32 14.77 1.26
N ILE A 263 7.58 14.87 0.83
CA ILE A 263 8.40 13.69 0.52
C ILE A 263 8.60 12.83 1.79
N ALA A 264 8.99 13.45 2.91
CA ALA A 264 9.15 12.73 4.18
C ALA A 264 7.86 12.01 4.60
N ARG A 265 6.71 12.70 4.53
CA ARG A 265 5.39 12.10 4.84
C ARG A 265 5.06 10.94 3.90
N SER A 266 5.36 11.08 2.62
CA SER A 266 5.13 10.04 1.61
C SER A 266 5.97 8.79 1.92
N ILE A 267 7.27 8.95 2.16
CA ILE A 267 8.19 7.85 2.49
C ILE A 267 7.76 7.13 3.76
N THR A 268 7.43 7.85 4.84
CA THR A 268 6.96 7.21 6.08
C THR A 268 5.64 6.45 5.89
N ARG A 269 4.72 6.96 5.06
CA ARG A 269 3.44 6.28 4.77
C ARG A 269 3.62 5.02 3.91
N LYS A 270 4.52 5.06 2.92
CA LYS A 270 4.88 3.91 2.08
C LYS A 270 5.75 2.88 2.80
N CYS A 271 6.32 3.21 3.97
CA CYS A 271 7.15 2.30 4.72
C CYS A 271 6.34 1.15 5.35
N VAL A 272 6.60 -0.07 4.92
CA VAL A 272 5.95 -1.29 5.45
C VAL A 272 6.22 -1.46 6.94
N THR A 273 7.45 -1.21 7.42
CA THR A 273 7.78 -1.33 8.86
C THR A 273 6.95 -0.37 9.71
N CYS A 274 6.86 0.91 9.31
CA CYS A 274 6.01 1.89 10.00
C CYS A 274 4.52 1.52 9.91
N PHE A 275 4.07 1.03 8.76
CA PHE A 275 2.69 0.61 8.58
C PHE A 275 2.33 -0.58 9.47
N ARG A 276 3.20 -1.58 9.62
CA ARG A 276 2.97 -2.73 10.51
C ARG A 276 2.86 -2.31 11.97
N TYR A 277 3.58 -1.26 12.37
CA TYR A 277 3.47 -0.70 13.73
C TYR A 277 2.14 0.04 13.95
N LYS A 278 1.69 0.83 12.95
CA LYS A 278 0.43 1.58 13.01
C LYS A 278 -0.40 1.41 11.73
N PRO A 279 -1.10 0.28 11.59
CA PRO A 279 -1.83 -0.06 10.37
C PRO A 279 -3.10 0.78 10.19
N VAL A 280 -3.40 1.11 8.94
CA VAL A 280 -4.64 1.80 8.55
C VAL A 280 -5.68 0.77 8.13
N VAL A 281 -6.88 0.88 8.69
CA VAL A 281 -7.98 -0.05 8.48
C VAL A 281 -8.96 0.52 7.46
N VAL A 282 -9.49 -0.34 6.59
CA VAL A 282 -10.57 0.02 5.66
C VAL A 282 -11.90 0.12 6.41
N GLN A 283 -12.59 1.24 6.28
CA GLN A 283 -13.90 1.50 6.88
C GLN A 283 -14.96 1.59 5.77
N PRO A 284 -15.63 0.47 5.43
CA PRO A 284 -16.72 0.50 4.47
C PRO A 284 -17.95 1.19 5.05
N ILE A 285 -18.84 1.65 4.17
CA ILE A 285 -20.11 2.26 4.55
C ILE A 285 -20.98 1.24 5.30
N MET A 286 -21.66 1.68 6.37
CA MET A 286 -22.55 0.85 7.17
C MET A 286 -23.66 0.24 6.29
N GLY A 287 -23.80 -1.09 6.33
CA GLY A 287 -24.82 -1.81 5.54
C GLY A 287 -26.25 -1.51 6.00
N ASN A 288 -27.20 -1.74 5.10
CA ASN A 288 -28.63 -1.61 5.38
C ASN A 288 -29.07 -2.60 6.48
N LEU A 289 -30.11 -2.23 7.22
CA LEU A 289 -30.70 -3.11 8.24
C LEU A 289 -31.41 -4.30 7.57
N PRO A 290 -31.36 -5.50 8.17
CA PRO A 290 -32.07 -6.67 7.66
C PRO A 290 -33.59 -6.43 7.68
N ALA A 291 -34.33 -7.04 6.74
CA ALA A 291 -35.77 -6.84 6.58
C ALA A 291 -36.55 -7.20 7.87
N GLU A 292 -36.09 -8.23 8.59
CA GLU A 292 -36.63 -8.70 9.86
C GLU A 292 -36.53 -7.66 11.00
N ARG A 293 -35.73 -6.60 10.82
CA ARG A 293 -35.60 -5.48 11.77
C ARG A 293 -36.47 -4.28 11.41
N VAL A 294 -36.97 -4.21 10.18
CA VAL A 294 -37.70 -3.06 9.63
C VAL A 294 -39.17 -3.40 9.38
N ALA A 295 -39.51 -4.69 9.21
CA ALA A 295 -40.88 -5.14 9.08
C ALA A 295 -41.67 -5.02 10.41
N PRO A 296 -42.88 -4.46 10.40
CA PRO A 296 -43.75 -4.43 11.57
C PRO A 296 -44.34 -5.82 11.81
N THR A 297 -43.65 -6.63 12.60
CA THR A 297 -44.05 -8.00 12.95
C THR A 297 -44.25 -8.13 14.44
N ARG A 298 -45.14 -9.04 14.89
CA ARG A 298 -45.33 -9.31 16.33
C ARG A 298 -43.99 -9.51 17.07
N ALA A 299 -43.96 -9.12 18.34
CA ALA A 299 -42.78 -9.32 19.18
C ALA A 299 -42.34 -10.79 19.16
N PHE A 300 -41.02 -11.00 19.13
CA PHE A 300 -40.37 -12.31 19.08
C PHE A 300 -40.67 -13.20 17.85
N LEU A 301 -41.27 -12.67 16.78
CA LEU A 301 -41.42 -13.44 15.52
C LEU A 301 -40.05 -13.82 14.93
N SER A 302 -39.10 -12.89 14.96
CA SER A 302 -37.67 -13.13 14.71
C SER A 302 -36.86 -12.70 15.92
N CYS A 303 -36.04 -13.61 16.45
CA CYS A 303 -35.23 -13.34 17.63
C CYS A 303 -33.81 -13.92 17.53
N GLY A 304 -32.89 -13.31 18.28
CA GLY A 304 -31.54 -13.81 18.49
C GLY A 304 -31.40 -14.40 19.90
N ILE A 305 -30.65 -15.48 20.01
CA ILE A 305 -30.36 -16.14 21.29
C ILE A 305 -28.90 -15.92 21.65
N ASN A 306 -28.64 -15.59 22.91
CA ASN A 306 -27.30 -15.61 23.48
C ASN A 306 -27.29 -16.21 24.88
N PHE A 307 -26.15 -16.74 25.30
CA PHE A 307 -25.93 -17.18 26.67
C PHE A 307 -25.07 -16.17 27.43
N ALA A 308 -25.31 -16.08 28.73
CA ALA A 308 -24.53 -15.28 29.66
C ALA A 308 -24.20 -16.12 30.89
N GLY A 309 -22.97 -16.03 31.39
CA GLY A 309 -22.51 -16.81 32.54
C GLY A 309 -21.03 -17.22 32.41
N PRO A 310 -20.56 -18.14 33.27
CA PRO A 310 -21.30 -18.69 34.41
C PRO A 310 -21.52 -17.65 35.52
N PHE A 311 -22.66 -17.73 36.19
CA PHE A 311 -22.97 -17.05 37.46
C PHE A 311 -22.88 -18.08 38.59
N MET A 312 -22.34 -17.68 39.74
CA MET A 312 -22.24 -18.59 40.89
C MET A 312 -23.56 -18.57 41.68
N ILE A 313 -24.20 -19.73 41.80
CA ILE A 313 -25.49 -19.91 42.48
C ILE A 313 -25.30 -20.81 43.70
N LYS A 314 -25.94 -20.49 44.81
CA LYS A 314 -25.97 -21.37 45.98
C LYS A 314 -26.90 -22.55 45.75
N THR A 315 -26.47 -23.76 46.10
CA THR A 315 -27.31 -24.97 46.03
C THR A 315 -28.38 -25.05 47.11
N SER A 316 -28.24 -24.31 48.22
CA SER A 316 -29.22 -24.25 49.29
C SER A 316 -29.09 -22.95 50.09
N MET A 317 -30.06 -22.69 50.96
CA MET A 317 -30.09 -21.53 51.86
C MET A 317 -29.06 -21.60 53.01
N ARG A 318 -28.25 -22.66 53.09
CA ARG A 318 -27.26 -22.83 54.15
C ARG A 318 -26.12 -21.82 53.99
N ARG A 319 -25.58 -21.32 55.11
CA ARG A 319 -24.52 -20.30 55.15
C ARG A 319 -23.25 -20.71 54.37
N ASN A 320 -22.92 -22.01 54.34
CA ASN A 320 -21.79 -22.60 53.59
C ASN A 320 -22.23 -23.54 52.46
N ALA A 321 -23.36 -23.27 51.81
CA ALA A 321 -23.81 -24.08 50.67
C ALA A 321 -22.77 -24.05 49.53
N PRO A 322 -22.47 -25.20 48.89
CA PRO A 322 -21.58 -25.21 47.74
C PRO A 322 -22.15 -24.37 46.60
N LEU A 323 -21.26 -23.70 45.87
CA LEU A 323 -21.62 -22.86 44.74
C LEU A 323 -21.56 -23.69 43.46
N VAL A 324 -22.65 -23.67 42.70
CA VAL A 324 -22.74 -24.26 41.37
C VAL A 324 -22.78 -23.18 40.31
N LYS A 325 -22.33 -23.52 39.09
CA LYS A 325 -22.45 -22.62 37.95
C LYS A 325 -23.89 -22.64 37.46
N GLY A 326 -24.49 -21.48 37.24
CA GLY A 326 -25.69 -21.31 36.45
C GLY A 326 -25.46 -20.38 35.26
N TYR A 327 -26.36 -20.46 34.30
CA TYR A 327 -26.27 -19.76 33.03
C TYR A 327 -27.59 -19.03 32.75
N VAL A 328 -27.53 -17.96 31.99
CA VAL A 328 -28.71 -17.19 31.61
C VAL A 328 -28.84 -17.24 30.09
N CYS A 329 -29.98 -17.72 29.62
CA CYS A 329 -30.36 -17.68 28.22
C CYS A 329 -31.14 -16.39 27.96
N ILE A 330 -30.66 -15.56 27.05
CA ILE A 330 -31.30 -14.29 26.68
C ILE A 330 -31.84 -14.38 25.26
N PHE A 331 -33.12 -14.06 25.08
CA PHE A 331 -33.78 -13.95 23.79
C PHE A 331 -34.01 -12.48 23.50
N VAL A 332 -33.62 -12.02 22.31
CA VAL A 332 -33.75 -10.61 21.92
C VAL A 332 -34.53 -10.50 20.61
N CYS A 333 -35.65 -9.78 20.64
CA CYS A 333 -36.49 -9.55 19.47
C CYS A 333 -35.83 -8.55 18.50
N PHE A 334 -35.83 -8.86 17.21
CA PHE A 334 -35.20 -7.99 16.20
C PHE A 334 -36.01 -6.74 15.87
N SER A 335 -37.35 -6.84 15.84
CA SER A 335 -38.23 -5.71 15.52
C SER A 335 -38.37 -4.72 16.69
N THR A 336 -38.63 -5.23 17.90
CA THR A 336 -38.96 -4.40 19.08
C THR A 336 -37.82 -4.19 20.05
N LYS A 337 -36.69 -4.91 19.91
CA LYS A 337 -35.59 -4.97 20.90
C LYS A 337 -36.03 -5.43 22.30
N ALA A 338 -37.20 -6.05 22.41
CA ALA A 338 -37.65 -6.70 23.64
C ALA A 338 -36.70 -7.83 24.02
N VAL A 339 -36.50 -7.99 25.32
CA VAL A 339 -35.61 -8.99 25.91
C VAL A 339 -36.46 -9.95 26.73
N HIS A 340 -36.16 -11.24 26.63
CA HIS A 340 -36.67 -12.27 27.53
C HIS A 340 -35.50 -13.04 28.14
N ILE A 341 -35.54 -13.28 29.44
CA ILE A 341 -34.42 -13.80 30.23
C ILE A 341 -34.85 -15.07 30.95
N GLU A 342 -34.12 -16.16 30.72
CA GLU A 342 -34.37 -17.45 31.36
C GLU A 342 -33.11 -17.90 32.10
N LEU A 343 -33.26 -18.25 33.39
CA LEU A 343 -32.20 -18.87 34.17
C LEU A 343 -32.15 -20.38 33.89
N VAL A 344 -30.95 -20.90 33.67
CA VAL A 344 -30.67 -22.29 33.31
C VAL A 344 -29.61 -22.86 34.26
N GLY A 345 -29.85 -24.04 34.82
CA GLY A 345 -28.95 -24.67 35.79
C GLY A 345 -27.63 -25.16 35.18
N ASP A 346 -27.64 -25.55 33.91
CA ASP A 346 -26.52 -26.17 33.22
C ASP A 346 -26.57 -25.87 31.70
N LEU A 347 -25.47 -26.18 31.01
CA LEU A 347 -25.35 -26.07 29.55
C LEU A 347 -25.68 -27.41 28.88
N SER A 348 -26.84 -27.98 29.17
CA SER A 348 -27.32 -29.20 28.52
C SER A 348 -28.36 -28.89 27.45
N THR A 349 -28.48 -29.79 26.47
CA THR A 349 -29.51 -29.70 25.41
C THR A 349 -30.91 -29.66 26.00
N THR A 350 -31.17 -30.47 27.02
CA THR A 350 -32.47 -30.57 27.69
C THR A 350 -32.83 -29.28 28.43
N ALA A 351 -31.87 -28.69 29.14
CA ALA A 351 -32.10 -27.43 29.85
C ALA A 351 -32.33 -26.26 28.88
N PHE A 352 -31.65 -26.24 27.74
CA PHE A 352 -31.91 -25.27 26.67
C PHE A 352 -33.30 -25.46 26.04
N ILE A 353 -33.70 -26.68 25.70
CA ILE A 353 -35.05 -26.96 25.16
C ILE A 353 -36.12 -26.55 26.16
N ASN A 354 -35.92 -26.80 27.46
CA ASN A 354 -36.86 -26.37 28.48
C ASN A 354 -36.95 -24.84 28.59
N ALA A 355 -35.83 -24.12 28.47
CA ALA A 355 -35.83 -22.66 28.43
C ALA A 355 -36.53 -22.11 27.18
N LEU A 356 -36.33 -22.76 26.03
CA LEU A 356 -36.98 -22.43 24.76
C LEU A 356 -38.50 -22.66 24.83
N ASN A 357 -38.95 -23.77 25.41
CA ASN A 357 -40.37 -24.06 25.61
C ASN A 357 -41.01 -23.00 26.52
N ARG A 358 -40.40 -22.68 27.67
CA ARG A 358 -40.89 -21.61 28.55
C ARG A 358 -40.98 -20.26 27.84
N PHE A 359 -40.02 -19.95 26.98
CA PHE A 359 -40.06 -18.75 26.15
C PHE A 359 -41.23 -18.77 25.17
N PHE A 360 -41.43 -19.86 24.42
CA PHE A 360 -42.55 -19.99 23.48
C PHE A 360 -43.91 -19.95 24.18
N ASP A 361 -44.04 -20.57 25.34
CA ASP A 361 -45.28 -20.59 26.11
C ASP A 361 -45.62 -19.19 26.66
N ARG A 362 -44.61 -18.35 26.94
CA ARG A 362 -44.80 -16.98 27.44
C ARG A 362 -44.94 -15.93 26.35
N ARG A 363 -44.26 -16.08 25.21
CA ARG A 363 -44.09 -15.04 24.18
C ARG A 363 -44.66 -15.43 22.81
N GLY A 364 -45.14 -16.67 22.67
CA GLY A 364 -45.55 -17.26 21.41
C GLY A 364 -44.37 -17.80 20.60
N ARG A 365 -44.62 -18.79 19.73
CA ARG A 365 -43.59 -19.43 18.89
C ARG A 365 -42.89 -18.42 17.98
N SER A 366 -41.61 -18.56 17.67
CA SER A 366 -40.94 -17.72 16.66
C SER A 366 -41.12 -18.32 15.26
N VAL A 367 -40.92 -17.54 14.19
CA VAL A 367 -40.76 -18.10 12.83
C VAL A 367 -39.28 -18.38 12.56
N THR A 368 -38.40 -17.48 13.00
CA THR A 368 -36.96 -17.60 12.79
C THR A 368 -36.18 -17.30 14.06
N ILE A 369 -35.25 -18.18 14.41
CA ILE A 369 -34.33 -18.03 15.53
C ILE A 369 -32.90 -17.94 14.99
N PHE A 370 -32.16 -16.93 15.44
CA PHE A 370 -30.76 -16.70 15.08
C PHE A 370 -29.81 -17.01 16.24
N THR A 371 -28.73 -17.74 15.96
CA THR A 371 -27.65 -18.03 16.91
C THR A 371 -26.29 -17.66 16.34
N ASP A 372 -25.33 -17.34 17.22
CA ASP A 372 -23.94 -17.07 16.81
C ASP A 372 -23.25 -18.31 16.25
N ASN A 373 -22.46 -18.14 15.18
CA ASN A 373 -21.57 -19.18 14.66
C ASN A 373 -20.24 -19.13 15.43
N ALA A 374 -20.11 -20.04 16.41
CA ALA A 374 -19.02 -20.02 17.37
C ALA A 374 -17.70 -20.67 16.89
N THR A 375 -17.65 -21.27 15.69
CA THR A 375 -16.40 -21.79 15.06
C THR A 375 -15.26 -20.77 14.97
N ASN A 376 -15.55 -19.46 15.07
CA ASN A 376 -14.57 -18.38 14.95
C ASN A 376 -13.94 -17.91 16.28
N PHE A 377 -14.27 -18.51 17.43
CA PHE A 377 -13.69 -18.18 18.74
C PHE A 377 -12.43 -18.99 19.05
N VAL A 378 -11.44 -18.94 18.17
CA VAL A 378 -10.18 -19.70 18.32
C VAL A 378 -9.22 -19.09 19.37
N GLY A 379 -9.57 -17.99 20.05
CA GLY A 379 -8.51 -17.18 20.70
C GLY A 379 -8.76 -16.48 22.04
N ALA A 380 -9.94 -16.50 22.66
CA ALA A 380 -10.05 -15.92 24.00
C ALA A 380 -11.27 -16.43 24.75
N ASN A 381 -11.03 -16.92 25.97
CA ASN A 381 -11.99 -17.29 27.01
C ASN A 381 -12.48 -18.75 26.97
N ARG A 382 -11.97 -19.58 27.91
CA ARG A 382 -12.49 -20.93 28.25
C ARG A 382 -14.03 -20.93 28.37
N LYS A 383 -14.61 -19.81 28.82
CA LYS A 383 -16.05 -19.56 29.02
C LYS A 383 -16.89 -19.54 27.74
N MET A 384 -16.35 -19.04 26.62
CA MET A 384 -17.06 -19.04 25.32
C MET A 384 -16.92 -20.38 24.59
N LYS A 385 -15.90 -21.16 24.94
CA LYS A 385 -15.68 -22.50 24.40
C LYS A 385 -16.77 -23.48 24.87
N GLU A 386 -17.17 -23.44 26.14
CA GLU A 386 -18.27 -24.28 26.69
C GLU A 386 -19.60 -24.10 25.92
N TRP A 387 -19.99 -22.86 25.57
CA TRP A 387 -21.21 -22.60 24.77
C TRP A 387 -21.04 -22.98 23.31
N SER A 388 -19.87 -22.69 22.74
CA SER A 388 -19.51 -23.10 21.39
C SER A 388 -19.63 -24.61 21.24
N ASP A 389 -19.07 -25.37 22.18
CA ASP A 389 -19.05 -26.83 22.16
C ASP A 389 -20.48 -27.40 22.27
N LEU A 390 -21.37 -26.79 23.07
CA LEU A 390 -22.80 -27.16 23.14
C LEU A 390 -23.49 -26.96 21.78
N PHE A 391 -23.45 -25.75 21.22
CA PHE A 391 -24.14 -25.45 19.95
C PHE A 391 -23.47 -26.08 18.71
N HIS A 392 -22.23 -26.55 18.82
CA HIS A 392 -21.50 -27.19 17.73
C HIS A 392 -21.51 -28.72 17.80
N SER A 393 -21.89 -29.31 18.93
CA SER A 393 -22.13 -30.76 19.02
C SER A 393 -23.20 -31.16 18.01
N GLU A 394 -22.86 -32.05 17.09
CA GLU A 394 -23.78 -32.57 16.07
C GLU A 394 -25.03 -33.21 16.70
N GLN A 395 -24.88 -33.84 17.86
CA GLN A 395 -25.99 -34.41 18.61
C GLN A 395 -26.92 -33.33 19.20
N HIS A 396 -26.37 -32.20 19.65
CA HIS A 396 -27.16 -31.07 20.15
C HIS A 396 -27.89 -30.37 19.00
N LYS A 397 -27.19 -30.06 17.91
CA LYS A 397 -27.79 -29.41 16.74
C LYS A 397 -28.95 -30.24 16.21
N LYS A 398 -28.74 -31.55 16.03
CA LYS A 398 -29.77 -32.45 15.51
C LYS A 398 -31.01 -32.45 16.41
N LYS A 399 -30.84 -32.61 17.73
CA LYS A 399 -31.97 -32.61 18.69
C LYS A 399 -32.71 -31.27 18.75
N VAL A 400 -31.99 -30.15 18.74
CA VAL A 400 -32.61 -28.81 18.75
C VAL A 400 -33.30 -28.54 17.42
N GLN A 401 -32.71 -28.93 16.30
CA GLN A 401 -33.29 -28.78 14.97
C GLN A 401 -34.53 -29.65 14.80
N GLU A 402 -34.50 -30.91 15.26
CA GLU A 402 -35.68 -31.79 15.32
C GLU A 402 -36.79 -31.14 16.14
N ALA A 403 -36.48 -30.74 17.39
CA ALA A 403 -37.44 -30.09 18.27
C ALA A 403 -38.04 -28.80 17.69
N LEU A 404 -37.26 -28.00 16.94
CA LEU A 404 -37.72 -26.77 16.28
C LEU A 404 -38.49 -27.05 14.99
N THR A 405 -38.12 -28.09 14.24
CA THR A 405 -38.80 -28.49 12.99
C THR A 405 -40.20 -28.99 13.29
N ASP A 406 -40.37 -29.77 14.37
CA ASP A 406 -41.66 -30.30 14.81
C ASP A 406 -42.68 -29.19 15.13
N VAL A 407 -42.21 -28.01 15.55
CA VAL A 407 -43.05 -26.84 15.84
C VAL A 407 -43.05 -25.77 14.73
N GLY A 408 -42.39 -26.04 13.60
CA GLY A 408 -42.38 -25.17 12.41
C GLY A 408 -41.48 -23.94 12.52
N VAL A 409 -40.42 -23.98 13.32
CA VAL A 409 -39.52 -22.85 13.57
C VAL A 409 -38.20 -23.02 12.80
N GLN A 410 -37.80 -22.01 12.04
CA GLN A 410 -36.52 -22.01 11.32
C GLN A 410 -35.36 -21.61 12.23
N TRP A 411 -34.34 -22.46 12.33
CA TRP A 411 -33.11 -22.15 13.04
C TRP A 411 -31.99 -21.76 12.08
N ARG A 412 -31.37 -20.59 12.28
CA ARG A 412 -30.31 -20.05 11.41
C ARG A 412 -29.08 -19.62 12.20
N PHE A 413 -27.90 -20.02 11.74
CA PHE A 413 -26.64 -19.49 12.24
C PHE A 413 -26.28 -18.21 11.50
N ILE A 414 -25.86 -17.17 12.24
CA ILE A 414 -25.37 -15.95 11.58
C ILE A 414 -23.99 -16.18 10.96
N PRO A 415 -23.64 -15.44 9.89
CA PRO A 415 -22.33 -15.58 9.28
C PRO A 415 -21.22 -15.18 10.26
N PRO A 416 -20.05 -15.82 10.22
CA PRO A 416 -18.98 -15.60 11.19
C PRO A 416 -18.53 -14.13 11.26
N ARG A 417 -18.37 -13.58 12.48
CA ARG A 417 -17.93 -12.19 12.75
C ARG A 417 -18.79 -11.12 12.06
N SER A 418 -20.10 -11.30 12.05
CA SER A 418 -21.08 -10.33 11.52
C SER A 418 -21.61 -9.39 12.64
N PRO A 419 -20.94 -8.26 12.93
CA PRO A 419 -21.25 -7.39 14.08
C PRO A 419 -22.66 -6.78 14.03
N HIS A 420 -23.26 -6.70 12.84
CA HIS A 420 -24.59 -6.12 12.66
C HIS A 420 -25.70 -6.98 13.28
N PHE A 421 -25.56 -8.31 13.20
CA PHE A 421 -26.49 -9.25 13.84
C PHE A 421 -26.15 -9.41 15.33
N GLY A 422 -24.88 -9.70 15.66
CA GLY A 422 -24.40 -9.94 17.03
C GLY A 422 -24.56 -8.77 18.01
N GLY A 423 -24.47 -7.52 17.51
CA GLY A 423 -24.46 -6.34 18.38
C GLY A 423 -25.75 -6.14 19.19
N LEU A 424 -26.90 -6.68 18.73
CA LEU A 424 -28.18 -6.49 19.42
C LEU A 424 -28.25 -7.28 20.74
N TRP A 425 -27.91 -8.56 20.70
CA TRP A 425 -27.92 -9.42 21.89
C TRP A 425 -26.66 -9.26 22.75
N GLU A 426 -25.50 -8.90 22.17
CA GLU A 426 -24.33 -8.48 22.96
C GLU A 426 -24.64 -7.26 23.84
N ALA A 427 -25.34 -6.27 23.26
CA ALA A 427 -25.79 -5.10 24.02
C ALA A 427 -26.76 -5.48 25.13
N ALA A 428 -27.73 -6.38 24.86
CA ALA A 428 -28.68 -6.86 25.86
C ALA A 428 -27.97 -7.59 27.03
N VAL A 429 -27.02 -8.49 26.74
CA VAL A 429 -26.20 -9.16 27.76
C VAL A 429 -25.40 -8.16 28.59
N LYS A 430 -24.79 -7.16 27.93
CA LYS A 430 -24.04 -6.11 28.63
C LYS A 430 -24.94 -5.30 29.57
N SER A 431 -26.11 -4.88 29.10
CA SER A 431 -27.07 -4.14 29.92
C SER A 431 -27.58 -4.97 31.11
N MET A 432 -27.89 -6.25 30.90
CA MET A 432 -28.30 -7.17 31.97
C MET A 432 -27.19 -7.33 33.02
N LYS A 433 -25.95 -7.62 32.60
CA LYS A 433 -24.80 -7.75 33.51
C LYS A 433 -24.57 -6.48 34.33
N HIS A 434 -24.70 -5.31 33.71
CA HIS A 434 -24.56 -4.02 34.38
C HIS A 434 -25.65 -3.80 35.43
N LEU A 435 -26.90 -4.15 35.15
CA LEU A 435 -27.99 -4.11 36.13
C LEU A 435 -27.71 -5.05 37.30
N LEU A 436 -27.37 -6.32 37.01
CA LEU A 436 -27.05 -7.31 38.04
C LEU A 436 -25.87 -6.88 38.94
N GLN A 437 -24.81 -6.32 38.35
CA GLN A 437 -23.66 -5.84 39.11
C GLN A 437 -24.04 -4.68 40.05
N LYS A 438 -24.94 -3.80 39.62
CA LYS A 438 -25.43 -2.69 40.45
C LYS A 438 -26.39 -3.14 41.56
N THR A 439 -27.25 -4.12 41.30
CA THR A 439 -28.29 -4.54 42.25
C THR A 439 -27.84 -5.63 43.22
N VAL A 440 -27.01 -6.57 42.76
CA VAL A 440 -26.59 -7.76 43.54
C VAL A 440 -25.15 -7.62 44.06
N GLY A 441 -24.29 -6.85 43.36
CA GLY A 441 -22.89 -6.71 43.73
C GLY A 441 -22.15 -8.06 43.73
N ASN A 442 -21.52 -8.40 44.86
CA ASN A 442 -20.78 -9.65 45.06
C ASN A 442 -21.60 -10.74 45.81
N ALA A 443 -22.90 -10.53 46.02
CA ALA A 443 -23.72 -11.49 46.75
C ALA A 443 -24.00 -12.75 45.90
N ASN A 444 -23.84 -13.92 46.50
CA ASN A 444 -24.20 -15.20 45.89
C ASN A 444 -25.65 -15.56 46.25
N LEU A 445 -26.52 -15.55 45.24
CA LEU A 445 -27.95 -15.83 45.35
C LEU A 445 -28.26 -17.31 45.09
N HIS A 446 -29.35 -17.81 45.65
CA HIS A 446 -29.97 -19.08 45.28
C HIS A 446 -30.69 -18.97 43.93
N PHE A 447 -31.05 -20.12 43.33
CA PHE A 447 -31.67 -20.18 42.00
C PHE A 447 -32.94 -19.32 41.90
N GLU A 448 -33.88 -19.45 42.84
CA GLU A 448 -35.13 -18.68 42.84
C GLU A 448 -34.92 -17.17 43.09
N GLU A 449 -33.98 -16.83 43.95
CA GLU A 449 -33.61 -15.44 44.24
C GLU A 449 -33.02 -14.77 42.98
N LEU A 450 -32.08 -15.45 42.32
CA LEU A 450 -31.48 -14.97 41.08
C LEU A 450 -32.51 -14.89 39.96
N ASN A 451 -33.41 -15.88 39.83
CA ASN A 451 -34.49 -15.85 38.85
C ASN A 451 -35.43 -14.66 39.06
N THR A 452 -35.74 -14.33 40.32
CA THR A 452 -36.57 -13.16 40.67
C THR A 452 -35.86 -11.85 40.28
N VAL A 453 -34.57 -11.74 40.56
CA VAL A 453 -33.77 -10.57 40.17
C VAL A 453 -33.67 -10.44 38.65
N LEU A 454 -33.47 -11.55 37.93
CA LEU A 454 -33.44 -11.58 36.46
C LEU A 454 -34.78 -11.17 35.86
N THR A 455 -35.90 -11.61 36.45
CA THR A 455 -37.25 -11.19 36.04
C THR A 455 -37.44 -9.68 36.22
N ARG A 456 -36.96 -9.11 37.33
CA ARG A 456 -36.96 -7.65 37.54
C ARG A 456 -36.05 -6.94 36.54
N ALA A 457 -34.88 -7.50 36.25
CA ALA A 457 -33.97 -6.97 35.23
C ALA A 457 -34.60 -6.99 33.83
N GLU A 458 -35.35 -8.05 33.46
CA GLU A 458 -36.13 -8.12 32.23
C GLU A 458 -37.16 -6.99 32.16
N ALA A 459 -37.93 -6.76 33.23
CA ALA A 459 -38.91 -5.68 33.30
C ALA A 459 -38.26 -4.30 33.12
N CYS A 460 -37.13 -4.04 33.77
CA CYS A 460 -36.36 -2.82 33.60
C CYS A 460 -35.85 -2.64 32.16
N LEU A 461 -35.27 -3.70 31.56
CA LEU A 461 -34.75 -3.63 30.19
C LEU A 461 -35.87 -3.43 29.16
N ASN A 462 -37.07 -3.94 29.42
CA ASN A 462 -38.23 -3.76 28.55
C ASN A 462 -38.97 -2.44 28.81
N SER A 463 -38.65 -1.70 29.88
CA SER A 463 -39.23 -0.37 30.16
C SER A 463 -38.37 0.78 29.64
N ARG A 464 -37.26 0.48 28.94
CA ARG A 464 -36.36 1.50 28.38
C ARG A 464 -36.98 2.18 27.14
N PRO A 465 -36.81 3.50 26.96
CA PRO A 465 -37.24 4.17 25.73
C PRO A 465 -36.52 3.62 24.49
N ILE A 466 -37.27 3.32 23.44
CA ILE A 466 -36.77 2.96 22.11
C ILE A 466 -36.67 4.23 21.23
N THR A 467 -37.53 5.20 21.49
CA THR A 467 -37.56 6.54 20.87
C THR A 467 -37.06 7.60 21.87
N PRO A 468 -36.52 8.75 21.41
CA PRO A 468 -36.23 9.87 22.28
C PRO A 468 -37.53 10.41 22.87
N MET A 469 -37.44 10.99 24.06
CA MET A 469 -38.56 11.67 24.70
C MET A 469 -39.05 12.80 23.80
N SER A 470 -40.36 12.97 23.69
CA SER A 470 -40.97 14.08 22.94
C SER A 470 -40.46 15.41 23.47
N SER A 471 -40.28 16.38 22.58
CA SER A 471 -39.95 17.77 22.94
C SER A 471 -41.16 18.59 23.39
N ASP A 472 -42.37 18.02 23.28
CA ASP A 472 -43.60 18.63 23.77
C ASP A 472 -43.71 18.45 25.30
N PRO A 473 -43.79 19.54 26.09
CA PRO A 473 -43.92 19.47 27.55
C PRO A 473 -45.15 18.70 28.04
N ASN A 474 -46.19 18.55 27.21
CA ASN A 474 -47.43 17.84 27.56
C ASN A 474 -47.42 16.36 27.13
N ASP A 475 -46.45 15.90 26.34
CA ASP A 475 -46.32 14.51 25.90
C ASP A 475 -45.13 13.82 26.59
N THR A 476 -45.41 13.25 27.76
CA THR A 476 -44.41 12.48 28.53
C THR A 476 -44.33 11.01 28.08
N SER A 477 -45.09 10.59 27.05
CA SER A 477 -45.19 9.19 26.66
C SER A 477 -43.99 8.76 25.81
N VAL A 478 -43.29 7.70 26.25
CA VAL A 478 -42.16 7.10 25.53
C VAL A 478 -42.49 5.70 25.07
N LEU A 479 -42.15 5.37 23.83
CA LEU A 479 -42.34 4.02 23.32
C LEU A 479 -41.23 3.10 23.88
N THR A 480 -41.63 2.06 24.60
CA THR A 480 -40.72 1.06 25.22
C THR A 480 -40.97 -0.34 24.67
N PRO A 481 -40.04 -1.31 24.79
CA PRO A 481 -40.31 -2.68 24.38
C PRO A 481 -41.53 -3.31 25.08
N GLY A 482 -41.80 -2.90 26.33
CA GLY A 482 -42.95 -3.34 27.13
C GLY A 482 -44.29 -3.07 26.45
N HIS A 483 -44.41 -1.94 25.75
CA HIS A 483 -45.63 -1.59 25.00
C HIS A 483 -45.99 -2.65 23.95
N PHE A 484 -45.00 -3.35 23.38
CA PHE A 484 -45.23 -4.44 22.43
C PHE A 484 -45.52 -5.79 23.08
N LEU A 485 -45.22 -5.94 24.37
CA LEU A 485 -45.41 -7.19 25.11
C LEU A 485 -46.74 -7.21 25.86
N ILE A 486 -47.09 -6.10 26.50
CA ILE A 486 -48.25 -6.01 27.41
C ILE A 486 -49.15 -4.79 27.12
N GLY A 487 -48.80 -3.93 26.16
CA GLY A 487 -49.55 -2.71 25.83
C GLY A 487 -49.12 -1.45 26.59
N ASP A 488 -48.23 -1.57 27.59
CA ASP A 488 -47.68 -0.47 28.39
C ASP A 488 -46.25 -0.79 28.90
N SER A 489 -45.59 0.16 29.56
CA SER A 489 -44.34 -0.05 30.30
C SER A 489 -44.53 -1.05 31.45
N LEU A 490 -43.58 -1.96 31.68
CA LEU A 490 -43.69 -2.98 32.74
C LEU A 490 -43.53 -2.41 34.17
N LEU A 491 -43.12 -1.14 34.29
CA LEU A 491 -42.92 -0.45 35.55
C LEU A 491 -43.92 0.69 35.78
N SER A 492 -44.93 0.85 34.91
CA SER A 492 -46.00 1.83 35.13
C SER A 492 -46.86 1.42 36.34
N ILE A 493 -47.38 2.40 37.07
CA ILE A 493 -48.33 2.18 38.16
C ILE A 493 -49.66 1.76 37.52
N PRO A 494 -50.37 0.72 38.01
CA PRO A 494 -51.64 0.31 37.43
C PRO A 494 -52.65 1.45 37.41
N GLU A 495 -53.24 1.72 36.24
CA GLU A 495 -54.38 2.64 36.14
C GLU A 495 -55.60 2.09 36.92
N PRO A 496 -56.46 2.96 37.46
CA PRO A 496 -57.60 2.55 38.29
C PRO A 496 -58.61 1.67 37.53
N ASP A 497 -59.27 0.78 38.27
CA ASP A 497 -60.23 -0.18 37.75
C ASP A 497 -61.47 0.50 37.13
N LEU A 498 -61.71 0.25 35.84
CA LEU A 498 -62.83 0.76 35.06
C LEU A 498 -63.95 -0.30 34.89
N SER A 499 -63.94 -1.36 35.69
CA SER A 499 -64.87 -2.50 35.66
C SER A 499 -66.36 -2.11 35.74
N ASN A 500 -66.70 -0.91 36.25
CA ASN A 500 -68.07 -0.41 36.33
C ASN A 500 -68.57 0.37 35.08
N ILE A 501 -67.78 0.43 33.99
CA ILE A 501 -68.22 1.09 32.76
C ILE A 501 -68.81 0.04 31.80
N PRO A 502 -70.12 0.08 31.49
CA PRO A 502 -70.73 -0.89 30.59
C PRO A 502 -70.14 -0.72 29.18
N THR A 503 -69.33 -1.69 28.77
CA THR A 503 -68.70 -1.74 27.45
C THR A 503 -69.30 -2.88 26.65
N SER A 504 -69.90 -2.59 25.51
CA SER A 504 -70.41 -3.62 24.60
C SER A 504 -69.24 -4.52 24.13
N HIS A 505 -69.37 -5.82 24.37
CA HIS A 505 -68.29 -6.80 24.32
C HIS A 505 -67.61 -6.96 22.94
N LEU A 506 -68.26 -6.51 21.85
CA LEU A 506 -67.71 -6.55 20.48
C LEU A 506 -66.72 -5.42 20.15
N THR A 507 -66.57 -4.42 21.02
CA THR A 507 -65.76 -3.22 20.76
C THR A 507 -64.37 -3.27 21.39
N ARG A 508 -64.17 -4.11 22.42
CA ARG A 508 -62.92 -4.18 23.20
C ARG A 508 -61.77 -4.80 22.40
N TRP A 509 -62.04 -5.84 21.61
CA TRP A 509 -61.02 -6.46 20.74
C TRP A 509 -60.60 -5.54 19.58
N ARG A 510 -61.54 -4.78 19.00
CA ARG A 510 -61.26 -3.73 18.00
C ARG A 510 -60.42 -2.59 18.58
N ARG A 511 -60.67 -2.20 19.84
CA ARG A 511 -59.89 -1.17 20.55
C ARG A 511 -58.46 -1.65 20.89
N VAL A 512 -58.27 -2.91 21.31
CA VAL A 512 -56.93 -3.51 21.54
C VAL A 512 -56.14 -3.66 20.23
N ALA A 513 -56.79 -4.04 19.13
CA ALA A 513 -56.18 -4.07 17.81
C ALA A 513 -55.81 -2.65 17.32
N GLN A 514 -56.67 -1.65 17.56
CA GLN A 514 -56.41 -0.25 17.25
C GLN A 514 -55.23 0.31 18.07
N TYR A 515 -55.14 0.02 19.36
CA TYR A 515 -53.97 0.41 20.17
C TYR A 515 -52.68 -0.25 19.68
N SER A 516 -52.73 -1.55 19.34
CA SER A 516 -51.59 -2.24 18.73
C SER A 516 -51.17 -1.60 17.41
N GLN A 517 -52.12 -1.21 16.55
CA GLN A 517 -51.86 -0.50 15.30
C GLN A 517 -51.30 0.92 15.52
N ILE A 518 -51.78 1.65 16.53
CA ILE A 518 -51.25 2.97 16.94
C ILE A 518 -49.80 2.82 17.40
N VAL A 519 -49.49 1.81 18.20
CA VAL A 519 -48.12 1.49 18.66
C VAL A 519 -47.21 1.17 17.47
N TRP A 520 -47.66 0.35 16.52
CA TRP A 520 -46.91 0.07 15.28
C TRP A 520 -46.75 1.30 14.37
N LYS A 521 -47.75 2.19 14.33
CA LYS A 521 -47.69 3.46 13.58
C LYS A 521 -46.71 4.44 14.24
N LYS A 522 -46.72 4.59 15.57
CA LYS A 522 -45.72 5.36 16.33
C LYS A 522 -44.31 4.78 16.13
N TRP A 523 -44.14 3.47 16.25
CA TRP A 523 -42.87 2.79 15.96
C TRP A 523 -42.35 3.07 14.54
N SER A 524 -43.21 2.89 13.53
CA SER A 524 -42.85 3.10 12.13
C SER A 524 -42.50 4.56 11.85
N ARG A 525 -43.18 5.52 12.48
CA ARG A 525 -42.95 6.95 12.25
C ARG A 525 -41.78 7.50 13.06
N GLU A 526 -41.60 7.06 14.29
CA GLU A 526 -40.63 7.69 15.19
C GLU A 526 -39.34 6.86 15.26
N TYR A 527 -39.44 5.54 15.40
CA TYR A 527 -38.26 4.68 15.53
C TYR A 527 -37.60 4.33 14.19
N LEU A 528 -38.35 3.99 13.14
CA LEU A 528 -37.73 3.73 11.83
C LEU A 528 -37.05 4.98 11.24
N ASN A 529 -37.63 6.16 11.45
CA ASN A 529 -37.02 7.42 11.02
C ASN A 529 -35.67 7.68 11.74
N GLN A 530 -35.51 7.27 13.00
CA GLN A 530 -34.21 7.32 13.68
C GLN A 530 -33.19 6.30 13.15
N LEU A 531 -33.65 5.24 12.50
CA LEU A 531 -32.78 4.23 11.89
C LEU A 531 -32.33 4.62 10.48
N GLN A 532 -32.90 5.67 9.88
CA GLN A 532 -32.44 6.22 8.60
C GLN A 532 -31.04 6.84 8.72
N GLU A 533 -30.76 7.52 9.84
CA GLU A 533 -29.47 8.17 10.04
C GLU A 533 -28.35 7.15 10.35
N ARG A 534 -27.31 7.12 9.50
CA ARG A 534 -26.10 6.33 9.74
C ARG A 534 -25.24 6.98 10.81
N LYS A 535 -25.48 6.63 12.08
CA LYS A 535 -24.74 7.17 13.24
C LYS A 535 -23.22 6.91 13.22
N ARG A 536 -22.74 5.94 12.43
CA ARG A 536 -21.30 5.62 12.25
C ARG A 536 -21.03 5.19 10.80
N TRP A 537 -19.81 5.47 10.32
CA TRP A 537 -19.32 5.11 8.97
C TRP A 537 -20.24 5.60 7.83
N ALA A 538 -20.61 6.88 7.90
CA ALA A 538 -21.43 7.54 6.88
C ALA A 538 -20.71 7.72 5.52
N GLY A 539 -19.37 7.68 5.50
CA GLY A 539 -18.58 7.70 4.27
C GLY A 539 -17.47 6.64 4.30
N ALA A 540 -17.16 6.07 3.14
CA ALA A 540 -16.07 5.13 2.98
C ALA A 540 -14.73 5.83 3.30
N LYS A 541 -13.96 5.29 4.25
CA LYS A 541 -12.63 5.81 4.62
C LYS A 541 -11.59 4.71 4.54
N GLY A 542 -10.45 5.00 3.93
CA GLY A 542 -9.32 4.08 3.82
C GLY A 542 -9.05 3.63 2.39
N PRO A 543 -7.99 2.84 2.18
CA PRO A 543 -7.63 2.33 0.86
C PRO A 543 -8.72 1.40 0.30
N LYS A 544 -8.93 1.45 -1.02
CA LYS A 544 -9.79 0.48 -1.71
C LYS A 544 -9.16 -0.92 -1.59
N LEU A 545 -10.01 -1.93 -1.55
CA LEU A 545 -9.60 -3.32 -1.49
C LEU A 545 -9.91 -3.96 -2.83
N GLU A 546 -8.90 -4.54 -3.48
CA GLU A 546 -9.01 -5.21 -4.78
C GLU A 546 -8.61 -6.68 -4.64
N VAL A 547 -8.89 -7.46 -5.68
CA VAL A 547 -8.38 -8.83 -5.77
C VAL A 547 -6.85 -8.75 -5.87
N ASP A 548 -6.16 -9.74 -5.29
CA ASP A 548 -4.71 -9.82 -5.15
C ASP A 548 -4.03 -8.79 -4.23
N THR A 549 -4.78 -7.86 -3.62
CA THR A 549 -4.22 -6.96 -2.59
C THR A 549 -3.67 -7.76 -1.41
N VAL A 550 -2.43 -7.47 -1.00
CA VAL A 550 -1.80 -8.03 0.20
C VAL A 550 -2.19 -7.22 1.43
N VAL A 551 -2.74 -7.91 2.43
CA VAL A 551 -3.34 -7.33 3.63
C VAL A 551 -2.78 -7.95 4.90
N LEU A 552 -2.74 -7.18 5.98
CA LEU A 552 -2.59 -7.70 7.35
C LEU A 552 -3.98 -8.01 7.92
N LEU A 553 -4.12 -9.21 8.51
CA LEU A 553 -5.33 -9.62 9.20
C LEU A 553 -5.27 -9.14 10.65
N ARG A 554 -6.09 -8.14 10.97
CA ARG A 554 -6.25 -7.63 12.33
C ARG A 554 -6.87 -8.70 13.22
N GLU A 555 -6.13 -9.07 14.27
CA GLU A 555 -6.58 -9.95 15.33
C GLU A 555 -6.54 -9.18 16.66
N ASP A 556 -7.68 -9.04 17.34
CA ASP A 556 -7.80 -8.19 18.53
C ASP A 556 -7.00 -8.73 19.74
N ASN A 557 -6.64 -10.01 19.73
CA ASN A 557 -5.93 -10.67 20.84
C ASN A 557 -4.41 -10.69 20.69
N ILE A 558 -3.86 -10.10 19.62
CA ILE A 558 -2.43 -10.19 19.26
C ILE A 558 -1.92 -8.80 18.85
N PRO A 559 -0.69 -8.39 19.24
CA PRO A 559 -0.14 -7.10 18.83
C PRO A 559 0.05 -7.00 17.29
N PRO A 560 -0.01 -5.77 16.71
CA PRO A 560 0.01 -5.56 15.26
C PRO A 560 1.16 -6.22 14.50
N LEU A 561 2.36 -6.27 15.09
CA LEU A 561 3.54 -6.88 14.47
C LEU A 561 3.43 -8.40 14.29
N ARG A 562 2.52 -9.06 15.01
CA ARG A 562 2.25 -10.50 14.94
C ARG A 562 1.00 -10.83 14.10
N TRP A 563 0.34 -9.84 13.52
CA TRP A 563 -0.77 -10.08 12.60
C TRP A 563 -0.30 -10.82 11.35
N ARG A 564 -1.13 -11.76 10.91
CA ARG A 564 -0.83 -12.60 9.75
C ARG A 564 -0.94 -11.80 8.47
N LEU A 565 -0.10 -12.14 7.50
CA LEU A 565 -0.22 -11.68 6.12
C LEU A 565 -1.21 -12.58 5.37
N GLY A 566 -1.95 -11.97 4.45
CA GLY A 566 -2.76 -12.70 3.51
C GLY A 566 -2.93 -11.93 2.19
N ARG A 567 -3.37 -12.65 1.16
CA ARG A 567 -3.69 -12.08 -0.16
C ARG A 567 -5.19 -12.21 -0.40
N VAL A 568 -5.84 -11.13 -0.80
CA VAL A 568 -7.25 -11.16 -1.19
C VAL A 568 -7.41 -12.01 -2.44
N THR A 569 -8.33 -12.98 -2.41
CA THR A 569 -8.62 -13.90 -3.52
C THR A 569 -9.98 -13.64 -4.13
N LYS A 570 -10.94 -13.22 -3.29
CA LYS A 570 -12.30 -12.91 -3.72
C LYS A 570 -12.86 -11.79 -2.88
N ILE A 571 -13.68 -10.95 -3.50
CA ILE A 571 -14.41 -9.88 -2.85
C ILE A 571 -15.90 -10.18 -2.94
N VAL A 572 -16.62 -9.97 -1.84
CA VAL A 572 -18.08 -10.10 -1.78
C VAL A 572 -18.68 -8.72 -1.57
N THR A 573 -19.40 -8.25 -2.59
CA THR A 573 -20.17 -7.01 -2.57
C THR A 573 -21.54 -7.24 -1.95
N GLY A 574 -22.03 -6.27 -1.18
CA GLY A 574 -23.43 -6.24 -0.74
C GLY A 574 -24.38 -5.92 -1.89
N GLY A 575 -25.69 -6.02 -1.65
CA GLY A 575 -26.72 -5.63 -2.63
C GLY A 575 -26.70 -4.15 -3.02
N ASP A 576 -25.94 -3.33 -2.29
CA ASP A 576 -25.66 -1.91 -2.56
C ASP A 576 -24.31 -1.68 -3.26
N GLY A 577 -23.64 -2.74 -3.73
CA GLY A 577 -22.35 -2.66 -4.45
C GLY A 577 -21.12 -2.48 -3.55
N GLU A 578 -21.29 -2.29 -2.24
CA GLU A 578 -20.21 -2.02 -1.30
C GLU A 578 -19.49 -3.29 -0.81
N VAL A 579 -18.16 -3.25 -0.80
CA VAL A 579 -17.29 -4.36 -0.40
C VAL A 579 -17.20 -4.44 1.12
N ARG A 580 -17.82 -5.46 1.74
CA ARG A 580 -17.83 -5.63 3.21
C ARG A 580 -17.16 -6.90 3.68
N VAL A 581 -17.04 -7.89 2.82
CA VAL A 581 -16.42 -9.18 3.11
C VAL A 581 -15.46 -9.54 1.99
N ALA A 582 -14.30 -10.08 2.35
CA ALA A 582 -13.32 -10.60 1.39
C ALA A 582 -12.79 -11.95 1.86
N GLU A 583 -12.51 -12.82 0.89
CA GLU A 583 -11.83 -14.08 1.09
C GLU A 583 -10.33 -13.87 0.93
N VAL A 584 -9.56 -14.28 1.93
CA VAL A 584 -8.13 -14.02 2.03
C VAL A 584 -7.38 -15.33 2.18
N ARG A 585 -6.40 -15.56 1.31
CA ARG A 585 -5.46 -16.68 1.41
C ARG A 585 -4.33 -16.33 2.35
N THR A 586 -4.16 -17.11 3.41
CA THR A 586 -3.06 -17.02 4.39
C THR A 586 -2.14 -18.23 4.27
N SER A 587 -1.01 -18.23 4.99
CA SER A 587 -0.09 -19.39 5.03
C SER A 587 -0.74 -20.67 5.57
N THR A 588 -1.80 -20.54 6.38
CA THR A 588 -2.53 -21.66 7.00
C THR A 588 -3.81 -22.05 6.26
N GLY A 589 -4.14 -21.38 5.14
CA GLY A 589 -5.35 -21.66 4.33
C GLY A 589 -6.19 -20.42 4.04
N HIS A 590 -7.39 -20.65 3.49
CA HIS A 590 -8.35 -19.60 3.10
C HIS A 590 -9.23 -19.18 4.28
N VAL A 591 -9.40 -17.87 4.47
CA VAL A 591 -10.25 -17.31 5.54
C VAL A 591 -11.11 -16.18 4.99
N THR A 592 -12.39 -16.21 5.33
CA THR A 592 -13.32 -15.11 5.03
C THR A 592 -13.29 -14.10 6.17
N ARG A 593 -13.07 -12.82 5.84
CA ARG A 593 -12.96 -11.74 6.82
C ARG A 593 -13.75 -10.51 6.39
N ALA A 594 -14.31 -9.83 7.38
CA ALA A 594 -14.86 -8.50 7.17
C ALA A 594 -13.74 -7.53 6.80
N VAL A 595 -14.00 -6.63 5.85
CA VAL A 595 -13.02 -5.68 5.30
C VAL A 595 -12.41 -4.78 6.40
N ARG A 596 -13.18 -4.49 7.46
CA ARG A 596 -12.72 -3.80 8.69
C ARG A 596 -11.60 -4.51 9.46
N GLN A 597 -11.34 -5.78 9.15
CA GLN A 597 -10.27 -6.57 9.76
C GLN A 597 -9.07 -6.71 8.83
N LEU A 598 -9.09 -6.06 7.67
CA LEU A 598 -8.03 -6.09 6.67
C LEU A 598 -7.35 -4.72 6.59
N CYS A 599 -6.02 -4.75 6.63
CA CYS A 599 -5.19 -3.55 6.50
C CYS A 599 -4.29 -3.70 5.26
N PRO A 600 -4.65 -3.10 4.12
CA PRO A 600 -3.86 -3.15 2.88
C PRO A 600 -2.46 -2.57 3.07
N LEU A 601 -1.43 -3.32 2.66
CA LEU A 601 -0.06 -2.85 2.74
C LEU A 601 0.21 -1.70 1.74
N PRO A 602 1.08 -0.73 2.08
CA PRO A 602 1.28 0.47 1.27
C PRO A 602 2.44 0.31 0.25
N PHE A 603 2.40 -0.69 -0.64
CA PHE A 603 3.40 -0.84 -1.72
C PHE A 603 2.76 -0.85 -3.12
N GLU A 604 3.54 -0.49 -4.13
CA GLU A 604 3.11 -0.15 -5.51
C GLU A 604 2.56 -1.33 -6.33
N GLY A 605 2.31 -2.49 -5.73
CA GLY A 605 1.66 -3.64 -6.37
C GLY A 605 0.28 -3.98 -5.79
N ASN A 606 -0.27 -3.14 -4.90
CA ASN A 606 -1.58 -3.33 -4.29
C ASN A 606 -2.73 -2.55 -4.95
N ASN A 607 -2.40 -1.65 -5.88
CA ASN A 607 -3.34 -1.06 -6.83
C ASN A 607 -2.91 -1.61 -8.18
N VAL A 608 -3.70 -2.52 -8.76
CA VAL A 608 -3.51 -2.90 -10.15
C VAL A 608 -4.45 -2.01 -10.95
N ASP A 609 -3.93 -0.86 -11.39
CA ASP A 609 -4.42 -0.20 -12.59
C ASP A 609 -3.50 -0.60 -13.75
#